data_AF-A0A818WPH1-F1
#
_entry.id   AF-A0A818WPH1-F1
#
_cell.length_a   1.000
_cell.length_b   1.000
_cell.length_c   1.000
_cell.angle_alpha   90.00
_cell.angle_beta   90.00
_cell.angle_gamma   90.00
#
_symmetry.space_group_name_H-M   'P 1'
#
loop_
_entity.id
_entity.type
_entity.pdbx_description
1 polymer ?
#
loop_
_entity_poly.entity_id
_entity_poly.type
_entity_poly.pdbx_seq_one_letter_code
_entity_poly.pdbx_strand_id
1 'polypeptide(L)'
;METSEAMNNINQSRPINISHERNISDNNPYSSYEHISSEQKPIPSSTYGPTSYQYPPTTNYTNNLSLNPITSDDSGNESSINYNKKMNPHFVVVAIDFGTTFSGYAFAFTRDIDSILMMRKVDGNDPGVINQKTPTTILLTPNLEFHSFGFCARDFFHDLDLDEAKRWLFFEKFKMHLHHTQDLNTQTLITASNGRKVPALTIFTYALQYFKEHALRELTDQSGTRFVNEDVRWVITVPAIWKQSAKQFMREAAYQVCC
;
A
#
# COMPACT_ATOMS: atom_id res chain seq x y z
N MET A 1 -33.48 -48.86 -25.62
CA MET A 1 -34.34 -48.59 -24.44
C MET A 1 -33.75 -47.36 -23.76
N GLU A 2 -34.33 -46.18 -23.73
CA GLU A 2 -35.56 -45.60 -24.26
C GLU A 2 -35.39 -44.07 -24.14
N THR A 3 -35.92 -43.35 -25.11
CA THR A 3 -35.88 -41.90 -25.30
C THR A 3 -36.85 -41.15 -24.39
N SER A 4 -36.58 -39.87 -24.06
CA SER A 4 -37.58 -38.80 -24.27
C SER A 4 -36.98 -37.40 -24.20
N GLU A 5 -37.36 -36.61 -25.21
CA GLU A 5 -37.17 -35.18 -25.36
C GLU A 5 -38.39 -34.40 -24.83
N ALA A 6 -38.16 -33.07 -24.71
CA ALA A 6 -39.09 -31.96 -24.94
C ALA A 6 -40.08 -31.54 -23.85
N MET A 7 -40.00 -30.27 -23.42
CA MET A 7 -40.87 -29.22 -23.99
C MET A 7 -40.52 -27.81 -23.50
N ASN A 8 -40.33 -26.91 -24.47
CA ASN A 8 -40.40 -25.45 -24.35
C ASN A 8 -41.79 -24.99 -23.91
N ASN A 9 -41.87 -23.85 -23.22
CA ASN A 9 -42.99 -22.94 -23.44
C ASN A 9 -42.59 -21.47 -23.27
N ILE A 10 -42.68 -20.78 -24.39
CA ILE A 10 -42.66 -19.33 -24.59
C ILE A 10 -44.07 -18.83 -24.26
N ASN A 11 -44.19 -17.68 -23.57
CA ASN A 11 -45.34 -16.81 -23.78
C ASN A 11 -44.95 -15.34 -23.69
N GLN A 12 -45.45 -14.63 -24.69
CA GLN A 12 -45.10 -13.29 -25.15
C GLN A 12 -46.37 -12.42 -25.05
N SER A 13 -46.19 -11.14 -24.72
CA SER A 13 -47.06 -9.99 -25.09
C SER A 13 -48.40 -9.83 -24.31
N ARG A 14 -48.98 -8.65 -24.04
CA ARG A 14 -48.94 -7.28 -24.62
C ARG A 14 -49.33 -6.19 -23.57
N PRO A 15 -49.09 -4.89 -23.88
CA PRO A 15 -49.39 -3.70 -23.05
C PRO A 15 -50.74 -3.04 -23.39
N ILE A 16 -51.04 -1.85 -22.78
CA ILE A 16 -52.02 -0.75 -23.08
C ILE A 16 -52.65 -0.27 -21.73
N ASN A 17 -52.89 0.99 -21.34
CA ASN A 17 -53.12 2.27 -22.03
C ASN A 17 -52.79 3.51 -21.16
N ILE A 18 -52.64 4.65 -21.83
CA ILE A 18 -52.53 6.02 -21.31
C ILE A 18 -53.95 6.61 -21.10
N SER A 19 -54.14 7.45 -20.07
CA SER A 19 -55.17 8.50 -20.09
C SER A 19 -54.78 9.72 -19.23
N HIS A 20 -55.18 10.88 -19.75
CA HIS A 20 -54.82 12.27 -19.43
C HIS A 20 -55.33 12.86 -18.09
N GLU A 21 -54.61 13.94 -17.70
CA GLU A 21 -55.03 15.19 -17.05
C GLU A 21 -55.60 15.22 -15.62
N ARG A 22 -54.96 16.04 -14.76
CA ARG A 22 -55.49 17.36 -14.34
C ARG A 22 -54.50 18.16 -13.49
N ASN A 23 -54.36 19.44 -13.86
CA ASN A 23 -53.81 20.54 -13.04
C ASN A 23 -54.68 20.76 -11.79
N ILE A 24 -54.05 20.94 -10.62
CA ILE A 24 -54.55 21.80 -9.52
C ILE A 24 -53.35 22.50 -8.90
N SER A 25 -53.43 23.83 -8.89
CA SER A 25 -52.62 24.79 -8.16
C SER A 25 -52.93 24.78 -6.67
N ASP A 26 -51.96 25.14 -5.82
CA ASP A 26 -52.06 26.25 -4.86
C ASP A 26 -51.04 26.16 -3.71
N ASN A 27 -50.27 27.26 -3.59
CA ASN A 27 -49.92 28.02 -2.37
C ASN A 27 -49.01 27.37 -1.31
N ASN A 28 -47.75 27.82 -1.11
CA ASN A 28 -47.27 29.11 -0.52
C ASN A 28 -46.50 28.73 0.78
N PRO A 29 -45.74 29.59 1.51
CA PRO A 29 -44.94 30.79 1.22
C PRO A 29 -43.46 30.63 1.63
N TYR A 30 -42.53 31.30 0.96
CA TYR A 30 -41.45 32.10 1.59
C TYR A 30 -40.70 32.80 0.46
N SER A 31 -41.19 34.00 0.14
CA SER A 31 -40.52 34.96 -0.71
C SER A 31 -39.56 35.82 0.12
N SER A 32 -38.63 36.45 -0.59
CA SER A 32 -37.75 37.57 -0.24
C SER A 32 -36.42 37.20 0.42
N TYR A 33 -35.32 37.37 -0.32
CA TYR A 33 -34.39 38.50 -0.13
C TYR A 33 -33.70 38.86 -1.45
N GLU A 34 -33.33 40.13 -1.53
CA GLU A 34 -33.05 40.94 -2.73
C GLU A 34 -31.71 40.68 -3.42
N HIS A 35 -31.66 41.11 -4.68
CA HIS A 35 -30.48 41.26 -5.52
C HIS A 35 -29.46 42.25 -4.93
N ILE A 36 -28.22 41.79 -4.71
CA ILE A 36 -27.04 42.67 -4.67
C ILE A 36 -26.02 42.13 -5.68
N SER A 37 -25.85 42.90 -6.76
CA SER A 37 -24.80 42.72 -7.75
C SER A 37 -23.43 43.03 -7.12
N SER A 38 -22.50 42.08 -7.17
CA SER A 38 -21.08 42.37 -6.98
C SER A 38 -20.26 41.63 -8.04
N GLU A 39 -19.42 42.40 -8.73
CA GLU A 39 -18.52 41.97 -9.78
C GLU A 39 -17.51 40.94 -9.23
N GLN A 40 -17.47 39.74 -9.80
CA GLN A 40 -16.41 38.78 -9.54
C GLN A 40 -15.17 39.12 -10.38
N LYS A 41 -14.13 39.61 -9.71
CA LYS A 41 -12.76 39.65 -10.24
C LYS A 41 -12.22 38.22 -10.41
N PRO A 42 -11.46 37.91 -11.48
CA PRO A 42 -10.88 36.59 -11.67
C PRO A 42 -9.80 36.28 -10.62
N ILE A 43 -9.85 35.06 -10.08
CA ILE A 43 -8.88 34.50 -9.12
C ILE A 43 -7.60 34.12 -9.90
N PRO A 44 -6.40 34.50 -9.45
CA PRO A 44 -5.17 34.14 -10.13
C PRO A 44 -4.87 32.64 -10.03
N SER A 45 -4.43 32.06 -11.15
CA SER A 45 -3.94 30.69 -11.28
C SER A 45 -2.83 30.41 -10.27
N SER A 46 -3.12 29.50 -9.34
CA SER A 46 -2.18 29.00 -8.34
C SER A 46 -1.24 27.98 -8.98
N THR A 47 -0.05 28.43 -9.38
CA THR A 47 1.08 27.57 -9.75
C THR A 47 1.72 27.00 -8.49
N TYR A 48 1.22 25.85 -8.00
CA TYR A 48 1.98 25.01 -7.07
C TYR A 48 2.36 23.72 -7.81
N GLY A 49 3.58 23.68 -8.34
CA GLY A 49 4.22 22.41 -8.67
C GLY A 49 4.66 21.71 -7.37
N PRO A 50 4.64 20.37 -7.30
CA PRO A 50 5.06 19.67 -6.10
C PRO A 50 6.57 19.81 -5.89
N THR A 51 6.94 20.14 -4.66
CA THR A 51 8.31 20.09 -4.14
C THR A 51 8.92 18.71 -4.38
N SER A 52 10.08 18.68 -5.03
CA SER A 52 10.89 17.47 -5.24
C SER A 52 11.28 16.86 -3.90
N TYR A 53 10.77 15.65 -3.60
CA TYR A 53 11.26 14.83 -2.51
C TYR A 53 12.65 14.33 -2.87
N GLN A 54 13.69 15.00 -2.37
CA GLN A 54 15.07 14.54 -2.51
C GLN A 54 15.40 13.56 -1.39
N TYR A 55 15.63 12.30 -1.77
CA TYR A 55 16.16 11.26 -0.91
C TYR A 55 17.69 11.41 -0.77
N PRO A 56 18.26 11.28 0.44
CA PRO A 56 19.70 11.37 0.62
C PRO A 56 20.43 10.10 0.13
N PRO A 57 21.66 10.23 -0.42
CA PRO A 57 22.44 9.09 -0.87
C PRO A 57 23.04 8.30 0.31
N THR A 58 23.10 6.99 0.16
CA THR A 58 23.72 6.04 1.10
C THR A 58 25.24 6.23 1.14
N THR A 59 25.79 6.47 2.34
CA THR A 59 27.24 6.48 2.58
C THR A 59 27.66 5.25 3.37
N ASN A 60 28.64 4.53 2.82
CA ASN A 60 29.27 3.37 3.43
C ASN A 60 30.23 3.83 4.54
N TYR A 61 29.99 3.38 5.78
CA TYR A 61 30.99 3.49 6.85
C TYR A 61 31.45 2.10 7.28
N THR A 62 32.77 1.93 7.16
CA THR A 62 33.55 0.77 7.56
C THR A 62 33.64 0.68 9.08
N ASN A 63 33.25 -0.47 9.62
CA ASN A 63 33.45 -0.85 11.02
C ASN A 63 34.95 -0.98 11.34
N ASN A 64 35.36 -0.44 12.48
CA ASN A 64 36.45 -0.98 13.28
C ASN A 64 36.30 -0.46 14.71
N LEU A 65 36.09 -1.37 15.66
CA LEU A 65 36.71 -1.34 16.99
C LEU A 65 36.37 -2.65 17.71
N SER A 66 37.36 -3.53 17.68
CA SER A 66 37.49 -4.76 18.47
C SER A 66 37.87 -4.43 19.91
N LEU A 67 37.14 -4.94 20.89
CA LEU A 67 37.61 -5.08 22.27
C LEU A 67 37.20 -6.46 22.82
N ASN A 68 38.22 -7.28 23.11
CA ASN A 68 38.10 -8.56 23.81
C ASN A 68 37.95 -8.33 25.33
N PRO A 69 37.35 -9.28 26.08
CA PRO A 69 36.97 -9.08 27.47
C PRO A 69 38.09 -9.44 28.46
N ILE A 70 38.14 -8.71 29.57
CA ILE A 70 38.99 -9.00 30.74
C ILE A 70 38.22 -9.93 31.68
N THR A 71 38.82 -11.07 31.98
CA THR A 71 38.36 -12.07 32.96
C THR A 71 38.84 -11.73 34.37
N SER A 72 37.99 -11.94 35.37
CA SER A 72 38.42 -12.19 36.75
C SER A 72 37.45 -13.14 37.45
N ASP A 73 37.99 -14.26 37.93
CA ASP A 73 37.35 -15.30 38.72
C ASP A 73 36.77 -14.77 40.04
N ASP A 74 35.59 -15.25 40.44
CA ASP A 74 35.33 -15.68 41.83
C ASP A 74 34.16 -16.68 41.88
N SER A 75 34.24 -17.53 42.89
CA SER A 75 33.68 -18.85 43.13
C SER A 75 32.27 -18.88 43.74
N GLY A 76 31.54 -20.00 43.51
CA GLY A 76 30.50 -20.48 44.44
C GLY A 76 29.05 -20.56 43.94
N ASN A 77 28.72 -21.66 43.27
CA ASN A 77 27.53 -22.52 43.44
C ASN A 77 26.13 -21.86 43.68
N GLU A 78 25.29 -21.78 42.64
CA GLU A 78 23.90 -22.26 42.72
C GLU A 78 23.25 -22.40 41.34
N SER A 79 22.46 -23.46 41.22
CA SER A 79 21.71 -23.94 40.07
C SER A 79 20.87 -22.86 39.38
N SER A 80 21.41 -22.20 38.37
CA SER A 80 20.61 -21.49 37.37
C SER A 80 20.87 -22.15 36.03
N ILE A 81 19.89 -22.92 35.57
CA ILE A 81 19.76 -23.27 34.16
C ILE A 81 19.72 -21.92 33.43
N ASN A 82 20.87 -21.51 32.92
CA ASN A 82 21.00 -20.41 31.98
C ASN A 82 20.19 -20.83 30.74
N TYR A 83 18.88 -20.58 30.78
CA TYR A 83 18.21 -20.12 29.58
C TYR A 83 19.01 -18.92 29.15
N ASN A 84 19.99 -19.16 28.28
CA ASN A 84 20.47 -18.19 27.32
C ASN A 84 19.22 -17.70 26.62
N LYS A 85 18.55 -16.71 27.22
CA LYS A 85 17.52 -15.90 26.60
C LYS A 85 18.31 -15.20 25.52
N LYS A 86 18.43 -15.89 24.38
CA LYS A 86 19.04 -15.41 23.15
C LYS A 86 18.38 -14.06 22.97
N MET A 87 19.12 -12.98 23.28
CA MET A 87 18.57 -11.64 23.18
C MET A 87 18.02 -11.57 21.77
N ASN A 88 16.70 -11.38 21.66
CA ASN A 88 16.09 -11.30 20.36
C ASN A 88 16.78 -10.11 19.69
N PRO A 89 17.55 -10.30 18.61
CA PRO A 89 18.40 -9.23 18.10
C PRO A 89 17.56 -8.06 17.61
N HIS A 90 16.30 -8.33 17.29
CA HIS A 90 15.31 -7.34 16.87
C HIS A 90 14.54 -6.81 18.09
N PHE A 91 14.38 -5.50 18.14
CA PHE A 91 13.60 -4.80 19.15
C PHE A 91 12.12 -4.74 18.80
N VAL A 92 11.79 -4.79 17.49
CA VAL A 92 10.43 -4.65 16.97
C VAL A 92 10.14 -5.74 15.94
N VAL A 93 8.88 -6.18 15.89
CA VAL A 93 8.36 -6.98 14.77
C VAL A 93 7.44 -6.09 13.95
N VAL A 94 7.64 -6.03 12.64
CA VAL A 94 6.73 -5.33 11.71
C VAL A 94 6.12 -6.37 10.78
N ALA A 95 4.78 -6.45 10.76
CA ALA A 95 4.02 -7.33 9.90
C ALA A 95 3.31 -6.53 8.81
N ILE A 96 3.73 -6.73 7.55
CA ILE A 96 3.13 -6.11 6.37
C ILE A 96 2.02 -7.04 5.85
N ASP A 97 0.79 -6.54 5.89
CA ASP A 97 -0.32 -7.11 5.14
C ASP A 97 -0.29 -6.57 3.71
N PHE A 98 0.33 -7.32 2.81
CA PHE A 98 0.45 -6.95 1.41
C PHE A 98 -0.80 -7.39 0.66
N GLY A 99 -1.92 -6.68 0.74
CA GLY A 99 -3.20 -7.11 0.14
C GLY A 99 -3.28 -6.91 -1.38
N THR A 100 -4.39 -7.36 -1.98
CA THR A 100 -4.66 -7.13 -3.42
C THR A 100 -5.18 -5.72 -3.68
N THR A 101 -6.10 -5.26 -2.83
CA THR A 101 -6.75 -3.95 -2.97
C THR A 101 -6.11 -2.92 -2.05
N PHE A 102 -5.90 -3.28 -0.79
CA PHE A 102 -5.33 -2.41 0.24
C PHE A 102 -4.21 -3.15 0.95
N SER A 103 -3.14 -2.43 1.26
CA SER A 103 -2.00 -2.91 2.00
C SER A 103 -1.74 -2.02 3.21
N GLY A 104 -1.12 -2.56 4.24
CA GLY A 104 -0.75 -1.82 5.45
C GLY A 104 0.16 -2.66 6.32
N TYR A 105 0.55 -2.13 7.47
CA TYR A 105 1.32 -2.91 8.44
C TYR A 105 0.84 -2.68 9.87
N ALA A 106 1.27 -3.58 10.74
CA ALA A 106 1.22 -3.43 12.18
C ALA A 106 2.60 -3.72 12.77
N PHE A 107 2.90 -3.17 13.93
CA PHE A 107 4.14 -3.46 14.63
C PHE A 107 3.92 -3.60 16.14
N ALA A 108 4.82 -4.34 16.77
CA ALA A 108 4.84 -4.52 18.23
C ALA A 108 6.29 -4.55 18.71
N PHE A 109 6.54 -3.98 19.88
CA PHE A 109 7.84 -4.06 20.53
C PHE A 109 8.01 -5.44 21.17
N THR A 110 9.17 -6.05 21.02
CA THR A 110 9.44 -7.41 21.54
C THR A 110 9.41 -7.49 23.07
N ARG A 111 9.48 -6.35 23.75
CA ARG A 111 9.37 -6.23 25.21
C ARG A 111 7.96 -5.82 25.68
N ASP A 112 7.06 -5.51 24.76
CA ASP A 112 5.68 -5.11 25.01
C ASP A 112 4.78 -5.68 23.90
N ILE A 113 4.59 -7.00 23.96
CA ILE A 113 3.96 -7.78 22.87
C ILE A 113 2.45 -7.60 22.80
N ASP A 114 1.82 -7.12 23.88
CA ASP A 114 0.37 -6.88 23.92
C ASP A 114 0.00 -5.53 23.28
N SER A 115 0.98 -4.64 23.10
CA SER A 115 0.82 -3.34 22.46
C SER A 115 1.06 -3.43 20.95
N ILE A 116 -0.02 -3.73 20.21
CA ILE A 116 -0.01 -3.75 18.74
C ILE A 116 -0.39 -2.38 18.22
N LEU A 117 0.53 -1.77 17.46
CA LEU A 117 0.36 -0.47 16.84
C LEU A 117 0.15 -0.66 15.34
N MET A 118 -0.92 -0.06 14.84
CA MET A 118 -1.30 -0.13 13.43
C MET A 118 -0.70 1.06 12.68
N MET A 119 -0.34 0.84 11.41
CA MET A 119 0.12 1.88 10.49
C MET A 119 -0.73 3.14 10.60
N ARG A 120 -0.07 4.28 10.83
CA ARG A 120 -0.74 5.57 10.84
C ARG A 120 -1.20 5.98 9.46
N LYS A 121 -2.16 6.91 9.44
CA LYS A 121 -2.63 7.60 8.24
C LYS A 121 -1.44 8.21 7.50
N VAL A 122 -1.33 7.90 6.20
CA VAL A 122 -0.37 8.53 5.29
C VAL A 122 -0.88 9.91 4.91
N ASP A 123 0.01 10.90 4.80
CA ASP A 123 -0.32 12.23 4.31
C ASP A 123 -1.05 12.15 2.95
N GLY A 124 -2.15 12.89 2.80
CA GLY A 124 -3.02 12.85 1.59
C GLY A 124 -4.32 12.06 1.74
N ASN A 125 -4.55 11.33 2.83
CA ASN A 125 -5.84 10.69 3.10
C ASN A 125 -6.92 11.72 3.53
N ASP A 126 -8.15 11.55 3.06
CA ASP A 126 -9.31 12.39 3.44
C ASP A 126 -9.42 12.56 4.97
N PRO A 127 -9.65 13.79 5.49
CA PRO A 127 -9.70 14.09 6.93
C PRO A 127 -10.66 13.22 7.77
N GLY A 128 -11.61 12.52 7.16
CA GLY A 128 -12.57 11.64 7.84
C GLY A 128 -12.32 10.12 7.70
N VAL A 129 -11.32 9.70 6.94
CA VAL A 129 -11.07 8.27 6.67
C VAL A 129 -10.02 7.72 7.63
N ILE A 130 -10.48 6.85 8.55
CA ILE A 130 -9.67 6.16 9.57
C ILE A 130 -8.90 4.96 8.98
N ASN A 131 -8.57 4.97 7.69
CA ASN A 131 -7.98 3.79 7.06
C ASN A 131 -6.50 3.66 7.47
N GLN A 132 -6.23 2.66 8.32
CA GLN A 132 -4.89 2.13 8.64
C GLN A 132 -4.29 1.30 7.49
N LYS A 133 -4.79 1.52 6.26
CA LYS A 133 -4.36 0.85 5.04
C LYS A 133 -4.38 1.83 3.87
N THR A 134 -3.54 1.57 2.89
CA THR A 134 -3.40 2.36 1.66
C THR A 134 -3.66 1.48 0.44
N PRO A 135 -4.22 1.99 -0.66
CA PRO A 135 -4.42 1.24 -1.89
C PRO A 135 -3.13 0.53 -2.33
N THR A 136 -3.26 -0.68 -2.86
CA THR A 136 -2.11 -1.41 -3.42
C THR A 136 -1.89 -0.95 -4.85
N THR A 137 -1.47 0.31 -4.96
CA THR A 137 -1.25 1.03 -6.21
C THR A 137 0.13 1.67 -6.19
N ILE A 138 0.81 1.67 -7.32
CA ILE A 138 2.15 2.22 -7.43
C ILE A 138 2.27 2.97 -8.75
N LEU A 139 2.95 4.11 -8.69
CA LEU A 139 3.24 4.96 -9.82
C LEU A 139 4.75 5.04 -9.99
N LEU A 140 5.23 4.74 -11.19
CA LEU A 140 6.61 5.01 -11.59
C LEU A 140 6.67 6.13 -12.61
N THR A 141 7.78 6.86 -12.59
CA THR A 141 8.10 7.85 -13.62
C THR A 141 8.28 7.15 -14.98
N PRO A 142 8.28 7.90 -16.11
CA PRO A 142 8.56 7.32 -17.42
C PRO A 142 9.88 6.54 -17.51
N ASN A 143 10.84 6.87 -16.62
CA ASN A 143 12.18 6.31 -16.51
C ASN A 143 12.26 5.09 -15.58
N LEU A 144 11.12 4.52 -15.15
CA LEU A 144 11.02 3.36 -14.26
C LEU A 144 11.43 3.63 -12.81
N GLU A 145 11.53 4.89 -12.39
CA GLU A 145 11.85 5.25 -11.02
C GLU A 145 10.58 5.29 -10.16
N PHE A 146 10.69 4.86 -8.90
CA PHE A 146 9.61 5.00 -7.94
C PHE A 146 9.21 6.46 -7.77
N HIS A 147 7.92 6.77 -7.96
CA HIS A 147 7.39 8.10 -7.67
C HIS A 147 6.56 8.08 -6.39
N SER A 148 5.52 7.26 -6.34
CA SER A 148 4.63 7.18 -5.18
C SER A 148 3.91 5.84 -5.08
N PHE A 149 3.37 5.58 -3.90
CA PHE A 149 2.54 4.42 -3.58
C PHE A 149 1.19 4.86 -2.99
N GLY A 150 0.17 4.02 -3.11
CA GLY A 150 -1.10 4.21 -2.43
C GLY A 150 -1.92 5.39 -2.96
N PHE A 151 -2.59 6.09 -2.05
CA PHE A 151 -3.41 7.26 -2.37
C PHE A 151 -2.64 8.31 -3.18
N CYS A 152 -1.42 8.66 -2.77
CA CYS A 152 -0.57 9.60 -3.52
C CYS A 152 -0.27 9.15 -4.96
N ALA A 153 -0.14 7.84 -5.21
CA ALA A 153 0.04 7.31 -6.57
C ALA A 153 -1.21 7.43 -7.41
N ARG A 154 -2.36 7.11 -6.80
CA ARG A 154 -3.66 7.18 -7.46
C ARG A 154 -4.00 8.64 -7.79
N ASP A 155 -3.96 9.52 -6.79
CA ASP A 155 -4.45 10.89 -6.93
C ASP A 155 -3.56 11.65 -7.91
N PHE A 156 -2.23 11.56 -7.77
CA PHE A 156 -1.29 12.16 -8.73
C PHE A 156 -1.55 11.68 -10.17
N PHE A 157 -1.75 10.37 -10.40
CA PHE A 157 -1.98 9.86 -11.75
C PHE A 157 -3.30 10.36 -12.37
N HIS A 158 -4.36 10.53 -11.57
CA HIS A 158 -5.65 11.02 -12.06
C HIS A 158 -5.67 12.55 -12.26
N ASP A 159 -4.75 13.27 -11.62
CA ASP A 159 -4.57 14.70 -11.82
C ASP A 159 -3.72 15.04 -13.06
N LEU A 160 -3.06 14.05 -13.68
CA LEU A 160 -2.27 14.24 -14.90
C LEU A 160 -3.18 14.50 -16.12
N ASP A 161 -2.71 15.39 -17.01
CA ASP A 161 -3.27 15.51 -18.34
C ASP A 161 -3.17 14.18 -19.11
N LEU A 162 -4.15 13.90 -19.97
CA LEU A 162 -4.26 12.63 -20.69
C LEU A 162 -3.00 12.27 -21.51
N ASP A 163 -2.34 13.25 -22.11
CA ASP A 163 -1.11 13.02 -22.89
C ASP A 163 0.12 12.77 -22.00
N GLU A 164 0.14 13.35 -20.80
CA GLU A 164 1.16 13.06 -19.81
C GLU A 164 0.94 11.68 -19.19
N ALA A 165 -0.28 11.35 -18.76
CA ALA A 165 -0.62 10.07 -18.14
C ALA A 165 -0.18 8.86 -19.00
N LYS A 166 -0.20 8.98 -20.33
CA LYS A 166 0.32 7.96 -21.27
C LYS A 166 1.80 7.63 -21.08
N ARG A 167 2.61 8.57 -20.59
CA ARG A 167 4.06 8.38 -20.36
C ARG A 167 4.36 7.71 -19.02
N TRP A 168 3.50 7.92 -18.04
CA TRP A 168 3.64 7.40 -16.68
C TRP A 168 3.27 5.92 -16.57
N LEU A 169 3.81 5.25 -15.55
CA LEU A 169 3.64 3.81 -15.36
C LEU A 169 2.84 3.55 -14.09
N PHE A 170 1.53 3.48 -14.24
CA PHE A 170 0.61 3.24 -13.13
C PHE A 170 0.19 1.77 -13.07
N PHE A 171 0.26 1.19 -11.88
CA PHE A 171 -0.12 -0.20 -11.62
C PHE A 171 -1.10 -0.28 -10.46
N GLU A 172 -2.18 -1.02 -10.66
CA GLU A 172 -3.15 -1.39 -9.64
C GLU A 172 -3.35 -2.90 -9.60
N LYS A 173 -3.73 -3.45 -8.44
CA LYS A 173 -4.06 -4.87 -8.26
C LYS A 173 -2.97 -5.83 -8.77
N PHE A 174 -1.72 -5.36 -8.85
CA PHE A 174 -0.61 -6.09 -9.46
C PHE A 174 -0.27 -7.37 -8.69
N LYS A 175 -0.64 -7.46 -7.40
CA LYS A 175 -0.58 -8.69 -6.60
C LYS A 175 -1.24 -9.90 -7.30
N MET A 176 -2.32 -9.69 -8.04
CA MET A 176 -3.04 -10.77 -8.72
C MET A 176 -2.20 -11.45 -9.81
N HIS A 177 -1.18 -10.78 -10.35
CA HIS A 177 -0.29 -11.40 -11.34
C HIS A 177 0.47 -12.60 -10.75
N LEU A 178 0.81 -12.59 -9.46
CA LEU A 178 1.48 -13.75 -8.83
C LEU A 178 0.57 -14.98 -8.74
N HIS A 179 -0.74 -14.78 -8.70
CA HIS A 179 -1.71 -15.86 -8.61
C HIS A 179 -2.04 -16.46 -10.00
N HIS A 180 -2.14 -15.62 -11.03
CA HIS A 180 -2.59 -16.06 -12.36
C HIS A 180 -1.47 -16.53 -13.29
N THR A 181 -0.22 -16.15 -13.02
CA THR A 181 0.92 -16.57 -13.84
C THR A 181 1.33 -18.02 -13.51
N GLN A 182 1.29 -18.90 -14.50
CA GLN A 182 1.67 -20.31 -14.34
C GLN A 182 3.18 -20.46 -14.07
N ASP A 183 4.01 -19.83 -14.92
CA ASP A 183 5.48 -19.92 -14.89
C ASP A 183 6.12 -18.68 -14.26
N LEU A 184 5.69 -18.36 -13.04
CA LEU A 184 6.20 -17.19 -12.31
C LEU A 184 7.70 -17.32 -12.02
N ASN A 185 8.47 -16.33 -12.44
CA ASN A 185 9.92 -16.25 -12.27
C ASN A 185 10.40 -14.78 -12.22
N THR A 186 11.70 -14.55 -12.05
CA THR A 186 12.30 -13.20 -11.95
C THR A 186 12.18 -12.36 -13.21
N GLN A 187 11.94 -12.99 -14.37
CA GLN A 187 11.73 -12.33 -15.66
C GLN A 187 10.24 -12.04 -15.94
N THR A 188 9.34 -12.43 -15.04
CA THR A 188 7.91 -12.16 -15.19
C THR A 188 7.67 -10.66 -15.28
N LEU A 189 6.94 -10.25 -16.31
CA LEU A 189 6.59 -8.86 -16.54
C LEU A 189 5.14 -8.60 -16.13
N ILE A 190 4.88 -7.41 -15.60
CA ILE A 190 3.52 -6.89 -15.42
C ILE A 190 3.29 -5.69 -16.32
N THR A 191 2.04 -5.49 -16.74
CA THR A 191 1.65 -4.44 -17.67
C THR A 191 1.12 -3.24 -16.90
N ALA A 192 1.65 -2.06 -17.17
CA ALA A 192 1.15 -0.78 -16.66
C ALA A 192 -0.14 -0.37 -17.40
N SER A 193 -0.88 0.60 -16.86
CA SER A 193 -2.10 1.13 -17.48
C SER A 193 -1.90 1.65 -18.92
N ASN A 194 -0.70 2.12 -19.26
CA ASN A 194 -0.34 2.57 -20.61
C ASN A 194 0.13 1.43 -21.55
N GLY A 195 0.08 0.17 -21.12
CA GLY A 195 0.47 -1.00 -21.90
C GLY A 195 1.97 -1.33 -21.88
N ARG A 196 2.83 -0.49 -21.28
CA ARG A 196 4.26 -0.80 -21.12
C ARG A 196 4.44 -1.92 -20.09
N LYS A 197 5.44 -2.78 -20.33
CA LYS A 197 5.75 -3.91 -19.45
C LYS A 197 6.96 -3.62 -18.57
N VAL A 198 6.89 -3.98 -17.30
CA VAL A 198 7.94 -3.78 -16.30
C VAL A 198 8.16 -5.09 -15.54
N PRO A 199 9.41 -5.43 -15.15
CA PRO A 199 9.65 -6.60 -14.31
C PRO A 199 8.80 -6.57 -13.04
N ALA A 200 8.07 -7.65 -12.79
CA ALA A 200 7.26 -7.81 -11.60
C ALA A 200 8.12 -7.60 -10.35
N LEU A 201 9.33 -8.17 -10.32
CA LEU A 201 10.20 -8.11 -9.14
C LEU A 201 10.50 -6.65 -8.74
N THR A 202 10.75 -5.77 -9.71
CA THR A 202 10.94 -4.33 -9.49
C THR A 202 9.74 -3.71 -8.78
N ILE A 203 8.52 -4.04 -9.22
CA ILE A 203 7.28 -3.44 -8.71
C ILE A 203 7.01 -3.89 -7.26
N PHE A 204 7.18 -5.17 -6.97
CA PHE A 204 7.04 -5.68 -5.60
C PHE A 204 8.15 -5.18 -4.67
N THR A 205 9.37 -5.03 -5.17
CA THR A 205 10.50 -4.46 -4.42
C THR A 205 10.20 -3.03 -4.01
N TYR A 206 9.78 -2.17 -4.95
CA TYR A 206 9.41 -0.79 -4.61
C TYR A 206 8.24 -0.70 -3.61
N ALA A 207 7.24 -1.57 -3.75
CA ALA A 207 6.11 -1.59 -2.83
C ALA A 207 6.54 -2.00 -1.40
N LEU A 208 7.40 -3.01 -1.26
CA LEU A 208 7.94 -3.43 0.04
C LEU A 208 8.89 -2.37 0.62
N GLN A 209 9.72 -1.73 -0.21
CA GLN A 209 10.61 -0.64 0.18
C GLN A 209 9.81 0.53 0.76
N TYR A 210 8.69 0.92 0.12
CA TYR A 210 7.80 1.94 0.64
C TYR A 210 7.31 1.62 2.07
N PHE A 211 6.82 0.39 2.31
CA PHE A 211 6.36 0.01 3.65
C PHE A 211 7.50 -0.05 4.67
N LYS A 212 8.69 -0.51 4.26
CA LYS A 212 9.88 -0.51 5.12
C LYS A 212 10.22 0.90 5.58
N GLU A 213 10.36 1.84 4.65
CA GLU A 213 10.71 3.23 4.95
C GLU A 213 9.64 3.91 5.80
N HIS A 214 8.37 3.70 5.46
CA HIS A 214 7.25 4.27 6.21
C HIS A 214 7.22 3.75 7.66
N ALA A 215 7.38 2.44 7.87
CA ALA A 215 7.41 1.85 9.21
C ALA A 215 8.61 2.32 10.04
N LEU A 216 9.81 2.39 9.45
CA LEU A 216 11.01 2.88 10.15
C LEU A 216 10.89 4.34 10.56
N ARG A 217 10.33 5.18 9.68
CA ARG A 217 10.02 6.58 9.99
C ARG A 217 9.02 6.66 11.14
N GLU A 218 7.92 5.91 11.05
CA GLU A 218 6.88 5.93 12.07
C GLU A 218 7.41 5.49 13.45
N LEU A 219 8.20 4.42 13.49
CA LEU A 219 8.87 3.93 14.70
C LEU A 219 9.82 4.97 15.29
N THR A 220 10.60 5.63 14.44
CA THR A 220 11.54 6.67 14.85
C THR A 220 10.81 7.86 15.47
N ASP A 221 9.73 8.31 14.82
CA ASP A 221 8.92 9.45 15.28
C ASP A 221 8.23 9.16 16.61
N GLN A 222 7.70 7.94 16.82
CA GLN A 222 6.97 7.59 18.05
C GLN A 222 7.89 7.38 19.25
N SER A 223 9.07 6.82 19.03
CA SER A 223 10.00 6.44 20.10
C SER A 223 10.98 7.57 20.48
N GLY A 224 11.13 8.58 19.61
CA GLY A 224 12.19 9.58 19.73
C GLY A 224 13.60 9.01 19.55
N THR A 225 13.73 7.76 19.11
CA THR A 225 15.00 7.06 18.88
C THR A 225 15.05 6.55 17.46
N ARG A 226 16.20 6.66 16.80
CA ARG A 226 16.35 6.18 15.41
C ARG A 226 16.24 4.65 15.35
N PHE A 227 15.31 4.16 14.55
CA PHE A 227 15.20 2.74 14.18
C PHE A 227 15.87 2.50 12.81
N VAL A 228 16.65 1.42 12.72
CA VAL A 228 17.25 0.93 11.48
C VAL A 228 16.71 -0.45 11.10
N ASN A 229 17.09 -0.96 9.93
CA ASN A 229 16.56 -2.22 9.42
C ASN A 229 16.88 -3.41 10.34
N GLU A 230 18.06 -3.40 10.95
CA GLU A 230 18.59 -4.45 11.81
C GLU A 230 17.80 -4.58 13.13
N ASP A 231 17.12 -3.51 13.54
CA ASP A 231 16.27 -3.49 14.73
C ASP A 231 14.94 -4.23 14.52
N VAL A 232 14.59 -4.51 13.26
CA VAL A 232 13.24 -4.94 12.86
C VAL A 232 13.25 -6.37 12.33
N ARG A 233 12.38 -7.20 12.89
CA ARG A 233 11.99 -8.45 12.27
C ARG A 233 10.82 -8.21 11.33
N TRP A 234 11.06 -8.33 10.03
CA TRP A 234 10.03 -8.20 9.00
C TRP A 234 9.23 -9.49 8.83
N VAL A 235 7.92 -9.34 8.79
CA VAL A 235 6.96 -10.41 8.45
C VAL A 235 6.11 -9.90 7.30
N ILE A 236 5.98 -10.69 6.24
CA ILE A 236 5.15 -10.35 5.08
C ILE A 236 4.08 -11.43 4.94
N THR A 237 2.81 -11.02 4.90
CA THR A 237 1.71 -11.98 4.71
C THR A 237 1.65 -12.45 3.25
N VAL A 238 1.51 -13.76 3.07
CA VAL A 238 1.24 -14.38 1.77
C VAL A 238 0.02 -15.28 1.87
N PRO A 239 -0.92 -15.25 0.91
CA PRO A 239 -2.09 -16.12 0.95
C PRO A 239 -1.72 -17.61 0.99
N ALA A 240 -2.45 -18.39 1.80
CA ALA A 240 -2.16 -19.82 1.97
C ALA A 240 -2.28 -20.62 0.67
N ILE A 241 -3.28 -20.29 -0.17
CA ILE A 241 -3.60 -20.94 -1.45
C ILE A 241 -2.55 -20.70 -2.56
N TRP A 242 -1.60 -19.79 -2.35
CA TRP A 242 -0.57 -19.51 -3.34
C TRP A 242 0.36 -20.69 -3.58
N LYS A 243 0.71 -20.88 -4.85
CA LYS A 243 1.75 -21.81 -5.29
C LYS A 243 3.08 -21.48 -4.61
N GLN A 244 3.93 -22.49 -4.46
CA GLN A 244 5.26 -22.32 -3.85
C GLN A 244 6.13 -21.31 -4.60
N SER A 245 6.01 -21.23 -5.94
CA SER A 245 6.70 -20.22 -6.76
C SER A 245 6.30 -18.79 -6.40
N ALA A 246 5.01 -18.51 -6.15
CA ALA A 246 4.54 -17.20 -5.72
C ALA A 246 5.04 -16.82 -4.31
N LYS A 247 5.09 -17.79 -3.40
CA LYS A 247 5.69 -17.59 -2.07
C LYS A 247 7.20 -17.32 -2.17
N GLN A 248 7.91 -18.04 -3.04
CA GLN A 248 9.34 -17.81 -3.29
C GLN A 248 9.58 -16.45 -3.96
N PHE A 249 8.74 -16.05 -4.91
CA PHE A 249 8.84 -14.74 -5.56
C PHE A 249 8.71 -13.59 -4.54
N MET A 250 7.72 -13.65 -3.65
CA MET A 250 7.59 -12.65 -2.58
C MET A 250 8.79 -12.63 -1.64
N ARG A 251 9.35 -13.81 -1.34
CA ARG A 251 10.57 -13.92 -0.54
C ARG A 251 11.75 -13.24 -1.24
N GLU A 252 11.90 -13.44 -2.55
CA GLU A 252 12.93 -12.77 -3.34
C GLU A 252 12.78 -11.25 -3.31
N ALA A 253 11.56 -10.74 -3.55
CA ALA A 253 11.28 -9.31 -3.46
C ALA A 253 11.60 -8.74 -2.06
N ALA A 254 11.32 -9.51 -1.01
CA ALA A 254 11.63 -9.13 0.36
C ALA A 254 13.14 -9.11 0.64
N TYR A 255 13.90 -10.06 0.09
CA TYR A 255 15.37 -10.08 0.25
C TYR A 255 16.05 -8.86 -0.38
N GLN A 256 15.51 -8.31 -1.47
CA GLN A 256 16.03 -7.08 -2.08
C GLN A 256 15.87 -5.83 -1.19
N VAL A 257 15.04 -5.90 -0.14
CA VAL A 257 14.61 -4.75 0.67
C VAL A 257 15.02 -4.90 2.13
N CYS A 258 14.76 -6.06 2.74
CA CYS A 258 14.78 -6.26 4.18
C CYS A 258 16.06 -6.95 4.70
N CYS A 259 16.91 -7.47 3.82
CA CYS A 259 18.08 -8.26 4.19
C CYS A 259 19.37 -7.69 3.63
#